data_AF-A0A6N4T7E4-F1
#
_entry.id   AF-A0A6N4T7E4-F1
#
_cell.length_a   1.000
_cell.length_b   1.000
_cell.length_c   1.000
_cell.angle_alpha   90.00
_cell.angle_beta   90.00
_cell.angle_gamma   90.00
#
_symmetry.space_group_name_H-M   'P 1'
#
loop_
_entity.id
_entity.type
_entity.pdbx_description
1 polymer ?
#
loop_
_entity_poly.entity_id
_entity_poly.type
_entity_poly.pdbx_seq_one_letter_code
_entity_poly.pdbx_strand_id
1 'polypeptide(L)'
;MEGGVDTVLTEYRSNQVEVTLVRQQYVWRLPDANQHLAQFAHHIQVDGTVPARLQEFVVTYSKAQHLPRNTPADSASMSASLLDQVQISRNGRFMVSESISPVFTGKQSYRRLEAASLKVGNDTYVLTVANGFLHRPMWLAIFAADGNPVYRIGLPHGHWQLTEHADGISIVDTSGSGRRLLIRPEH
;
A
#
# COMPACT_ATOMS: atom_id res chain seq x y z
N MET A 1 31.41 5.81 8.14
CA MET A 1 30.35 6.83 8.22
C MET A 1 29.32 6.47 7.19
N GLU A 2 28.35 5.64 7.58
CA GLU A 2 27.19 5.34 6.74
C GLU A 2 26.26 6.55 6.84
N GLY A 3 26.24 7.37 5.78
CA GLY A 3 25.23 8.39 5.61
C GLY A 3 23.90 7.70 5.45
N GLY A 4 23.13 7.66 6.53
CA GLY A 4 21.72 7.28 6.50
C GLY A 4 21.03 8.17 5.49
N VAL A 5 20.64 7.59 4.36
CA VAL A 5 19.62 8.19 3.53
C VAL A 5 18.38 8.17 4.39
N ASP A 6 18.07 9.30 5.03
CA ASP A 6 16.75 9.62 5.56
C ASP A 6 15.78 9.40 4.40
N THR A 7 15.25 8.17 4.35
CA THR A 7 14.43 7.73 3.25
C THR A 7 13.09 8.38 3.51
N VAL A 8 12.85 9.50 2.84
CA VAL A 8 11.62 10.27 3.00
C VAL A 8 10.46 9.31 2.71
N LEU A 9 9.81 8.85 3.78
CA LEU A 9 8.55 8.13 3.73
C LEU A 9 7.50 9.17 3.35
N THR A 10 7.51 9.59 2.08
CA THR A 10 6.71 10.72 1.62
C THR A 10 5.24 10.35 1.70
N GLU A 11 4.51 11.07 2.54
CA GLU A 11 3.07 10.99 2.62
C GLU A 11 2.46 11.84 1.50
N TYR A 12 1.55 11.23 0.74
CA TYR A 12 0.65 11.96 -0.14
C TYR A 12 -0.76 11.89 0.47
N ARG A 13 -1.45 13.03 0.46
CA ARG A 13 -2.81 13.15 0.98
C ARG A 13 -3.59 14.11 0.08
N SER A 14 -4.70 13.65 -0.50
CA SER A 14 -5.61 14.54 -1.20
C SER A 14 -6.48 15.35 -0.22
N ASN A 15 -7.23 16.32 -0.74
CA ASN A 15 -8.26 17.06 0.00
C ASN A 15 -9.43 16.18 0.49
N GLN A 16 -9.61 14.99 -0.08
CA GLN A 16 -10.61 14.02 0.36
C GLN A 16 -10.27 13.36 1.70
N VAL A 17 -9.01 13.40 2.14
CA VAL A 17 -8.59 12.68 3.34
C VAL A 17 -8.34 13.64 4.51
N GLU A 18 -9.02 13.36 5.61
CA GLU A 18 -8.73 13.91 6.91
C GLU A 18 -7.96 12.88 7.75
N VAL A 19 -6.88 13.33 8.39
CA VAL A 19 -6.01 12.48 9.20
C VAL A 19 -6.14 12.93 10.65
N THR A 20 -6.54 12.01 11.52
CA THR A 20 -6.61 12.25 12.97
C THR A 20 -5.71 11.27 13.70
N LEU A 21 -4.99 11.72 14.73
CA LEU A 21 -4.22 10.83 15.59
C LEU A 21 -5.16 10.01 16.46
N VAL A 22 -4.88 8.72 16.59
CA VAL A 22 -5.70 7.81 17.41
C VAL A 22 -4.84 7.00 18.36
N ARG A 23 -5.44 6.66 19.50
CA ARG A 23 -4.90 5.71 20.46
C ARG A 23 -5.92 4.64 20.74
N GLN A 24 -5.65 3.41 20.32
CA GLN A 24 -6.50 2.26 20.56
C GLN A 24 -6.04 1.52 21.81
N GLN A 25 -6.96 1.28 22.75
CA GLN A 25 -6.66 0.63 24.03
C GLN A 25 -6.40 -0.89 23.91
N TYR A 26 -6.81 -1.51 22.80
CA TYR A 26 -6.64 -2.95 22.58
C TYR A 26 -6.34 -3.30 21.12
N VAL A 27 -5.12 -3.76 20.86
CA VAL A 27 -4.71 -4.41 19.60
C VAL A 27 -4.98 -5.91 19.78
N TRP A 28 -6.24 -6.34 19.59
CA TRP A 28 -6.61 -7.75 19.72
C TRP A 28 -6.09 -8.53 18.50
N ARG A 29 -5.09 -9.38 18.76
CA ARG A 29 -4.42 -10.28 17.81
C ARG A 29 -3.62 -9.51 16.77
N LEU A 30 -2.30 -9.72 16.79
CA LEU A 30 -1.48 -9.44 15.63
C LEU A 30 -2.15 -10.18 14.46
N PRO A 31 -2.49 -9.51 13.34
CA PRO A 31 -2.75 -10.21 12.09
C PRO A 31 -1.61 -11.21 11.90
N ASP A 32 -1.88 -12.35 11.26
CA ASP A 32 -0.77 -13.13 10.69
C ASP A 32 0.10 -12.10 9.97
N ALA A 33 1.36 -11.98 10.38
CA ALA A 33 2.19 -10.83 10.03
C ALA A 33 2.55 -10.79 8.53
N ASN A 34 1.90 -11.67 7.76
CA ASN A 34 1.93 -11.81 6.31
C ASN A 34 0.57 -11.50 5.63
N GLN A 35 -0.47 -11.08 6.37
CA GLN A 35 -1.81 -10.77 5.86
C GLN A 35 -2.41 -9.54 6.56
N HIS A 36 -2.05 -8.35 6.11
CA HIS A 36 -2.49 -7.10 6.73
C HIS A 36 -3.96 -6.77 6.46
N LEU A 37 -4.50 -7.23 5.32
CA LEU A 37 -5.85 -6.92 4.87
C LEU A 37 -6.84 -8.07 5.10
N ALA A 38 -6.44 -9.15 5.78
CA ALA A 38 -7.29 -10.33 6.00
C ALA A 38 -8.62 -10.04 6.74
N GLN A 39 -8.65 -8.96 7.53
CA GLN A 39 -9.86 -8.55 8.27
C GLN A 39 -10.82 -7.66 7.47
N PHE A 40 -10.45 -7.25 6.25
CA PHE A 40 -11.33 -6.48 5.37
C PHE A 40 -12.33 -7.40 4.69
N ALA A 41 -13.57 -6.90 4.53
CA ALA A 41 -14.67 -7.71 3.99
C ALA A 41 -14.39 -8.22 2.56
N HIS A 42 -13.69 -7.42 1.76
CA HIS A 42 -13.31 -7.76 0.39
C HIS A 42 -11.82 -7.51 0.20
N HIS A 43 -11.01 -8.56 0.30
CA HIS A 43 -9.57 -8.48 0.12
C HIS A 43 -9.05 -9.63 -0.75
N ILE A 44 -7.88 -9.42 -1.34
CA ILE A 44 -7.15 -10.41 -2.14
C ILE A 44 -5.65 -10.28 -1.90
N GLN A 45 -4.95 -11.39 -2.11
CA GLN A 45 -3.50 -11.39 -2.34
C GLN A 45 -3.25 -11.34 -3.85
N VAL A 46 -2.31 -10.49 -4.26
CA VAL A 46 -1.93 -10.31 -5.66
C VAL A 46 -0.53 -10.88 -5.86
N ASP A 47 -0.49 -12.13 -6.29
CA ASP A 47 0.75 -12.84 -6.57
C ASP A 47 1.27 -12.49 -7.97
N GLY A 48 2.17 -11.51 -8.01
CA GLY A 48 3.02 -11.25 -9.17
C GLY A 48 2.25 -11.14 -10.49
N THR A 49 2.77 -11.81 -11.52
CA THR A 49 2.37 -11.66 -12.94
C THR A 49 0.93 -12.09 -13.26
N VAL A 50 0.16 -12.60 -12.30
CA VAL A 50 -1.23 -13.00 -12.52
C VAL A 50 -2.16 -11.87 -12.07
N PRO A 51 -2.96 -11.27 -12.97
CA PRO A 51 -3.97 -10.29 -12.58
C PRO A 51 -4.98 -10.93 -11.62
N ALA A 52 -5.24 -10.27 -10.50
CA ALA A 52 -6.15 -10.74 -9.47
C ALA A 52 -7.40 -9.86 -9.42
N ARG A 53 -8.58 -10.49 -9.33
CA ARG A 53 -9.86 -9.79 -9.37
C ARG A 53 -10.34 -9.43 -7.97
N LEU A 54 -10.68 -8.16 -7.76
CA LEU A 54 -11.27 -7.61 -6.54
C LEU A 54 -12.59 -6.93 -6.92
N GLN A 55 -13.69 -7.68 -6.88
CA GLN A 55 -15.01 -7.21 -7.33
C GLN A 55 -14.98 -6.70 -8.79
N GLU A 56 -15.18 -5.40 -9.00
CA GLU A 56 -15.13 -4.69 -10.28
C GLU A 56 -13.72 -4.27 -10.71
N PHE A 57 -12.75 -4.40 -9.80
CA PHE A 57 -11.35 -4.09 -10.05
C PHE A 57 -10.56 -5.33 -10.45
N VAL A 58 -9.52 -5.11 -11.26
CA VAL A 58 -8.46 -6.08 -11.52
C VAL A 58 -7.13 -5.40 -11.17
N VAL A 59 -6.38 -6.06 -10.29
CA VAL A 59 -5.10 -5.58 -9.76
C VAL A 59 -4.00 -6.50 -10.28
N THR A 60 -2.97 -5.91 -10.89
CA THR A 60 -1.78 -6.62 -11.36
C THR A 60 -0.57 -6.10 -10.59
N TYR A 61 0.31 -7.00 -10.14
CA TYR A 61 1.52 -6.65 -9.42
C TYR A 61 2.77 -7.14 -10.17
N SER A 62 3.47 -6.21 -10.81
CA SER A 62 4.69 -6.51 -11.55
C SER A 62 5.90 -6.34 -10.63
N LYS A 63 6.63 -7.42 -10.37
CA LYS A 63 7.88 -7.39 -9.60
C LYS A 63 9.02 -6.98 -10.52
N ALA A 64 9.79 -5.96 -10.15
CA ALA A 64 11.03 -5.65 -10.83
C ALA A 64 12.00 -6.83 -10.72
N GLN A 65 12.62 -7.17 -11.85
CA GLN A 65 13.78 -8.05 -11.89
C GLN A 65 14.98 -7.21 -11.47
N HIS A 66 15.48 -7.43 -10.25
CA HIS A 66 16.71 -6.78 -9.81
C HIS A 66 17.85 -7.29 -10.70
N LEU A 67 18.40 -6.40 -11.54
CA LEU A 67 19.62 -6.71 -12.30
C LEU A 67 20.77 -7.06 -11.33
N PRO A 68 21.72 -7.91 -11.76
CA PRO A 68 22.88 -8.29 -10.94
C PRO A 68 23.63 -7.08 -10.40
N ARG A 69 24.19 -7.23 -9.20
CA ARG A 69 24.78 -6.22 -8.28
C ARG A 69 25.90 -5.31 -8.85
N ASN A 70 26.20 -5.35 -10.14
CA ASN A 70 27.37 -4.71 -10.76
C ASN A 70 27.05 -3.51 -11.68
N THR A 71 25.83 -2.99 -11.70
CA THR A 71 25.56 -1.72 -12.39
C THR A 71 25.98 -0.53 -11.51
N PRO A 72 26.81 0.40 -12.01
CA PRO A 72 27.23 1.58 -11.26
C PRO A 72 26.02 2.39 -10.78
N ALA A 73 26.05 2.80 -9.52
CA ALA A 73 25.05 3.66 -8.90
C ALA A 73 25.28 5.12 -9.31
N ASP A 74 25.15 5.42 -10.60
CA ASP A 74 25.01 6.82 -11.03
C ASP A 74 23.54 7.22 -10.93
N SER A 75 23.35 8.28 -10.15
CA SER A 75 22.09 8.78 -9.65
C SER A 75 21.38 9.61 -10.72
N ALA A 76 20.10 9.33 -10.99
CA ALA A 76 19.02 10.34 -11.15
C ALA A 76 17.75 9.81 -11.85
N SER A 77 17.77 8.64 -12.50
CA SER A 77 16.56 8.04 -13.05
C SER A 77 16.60 6.51 -12.96
N MET A 78 16.14 5.98 -11.83
CA MET A 78 15.74 4.57 -11.81
C MET A 78 14.60 4.43 -12.82
N SER A 79 14.90 3.84 -13.98
CA SER A 79 13.89 3.49 -14.99
C SER A 79 12.73 2.76 -14.31
N ALA A 80 11.49 3.06 -14.70
CA ALA A 80 10.30 2.39 -14.16
C ALA A 80 10.38 0.85 -14.24
N SER A 81 11.21 0.32 -15.16
CA SER A 81 11.52 -1.12 -15.28
C SER A 81 12.27 -1.74 -14.10
N LEU A 82 12.82 -0.93 -13.17
CA LEU A 82 13.58 -1.37 -12.00
C LEU A 82 12.76 -1.30 -10.69
N LEU A 83 11.53 -0.83 -10.76
CA LEU A 83 10.64 -0.69 -9.61
C LEU A 83 9.49 -1.70 -9.70
N ASP A 84 9.04 -2.17 -8.54
CA ASP A 84 7.80 -2.90 -8.53
C ASP A 84 6.66 -1.97 -8.93
N GLN A 85 5.65 -2.49 -9.60
CA GLN A 85 4.55 -1.70 -10.11
C GLN A 85 3.22 -2.36 -9.77
N VAL A 86 2.28 -1.56 -9.28
CA VAL A 86 0.88 -1.95 -9.15
C VAL A 86 0.10 -1.29 -10.28
N GLN A 87 -0.70 -2.07 -10.98
CA GLN A 87 -1.63 -1.59 -12.00
C GLN A 87 -3.05 -1.96 -11.59
N ILE A 88 -3.97 -1.00 -11.70
CA ILE A 88 -5.37 -1.19 -11.36
C ILE A 88 -6.21 -0.82 -12.57
N SER A 89 -7.17 -1.69 -12.88
CA SER A 89 -8.22 -1.44 -13.85
C SER A 89 -9.58 -1.72 -13.23
N ARG A 90 -10.64 -1.10 -13.77
CA ARG A 90 -12.02 -1.28 -13.33
C ARG A 90 -12.90 -1.52 -14.55
N ASN A 91 -13.70 -2.58 -14.51
CA ASN A 91 -14.58 -2.96 -15.62
C ASN A 91 -13.86 -2.99 -16.99
N GLY A 92 -12.61 -3.48 -17.02
CA GLY A 92 -11.78 -3.57 -18.22
C GLY A 92 -11.09 -2.27 -18.65
N ARG A 93 -11.33 -1.14 -17.96
CA ARG A 93 -10.65 0.13 -18.22
C ARG A 93 -9.46 0.32 -17.28
N PHE A 94 -8.28 0.56 -17.83
CA PHE A 94 -7.10 0.94 -17.06
C PHE A 94 -7.35 2.25 -16.28
N MET A 95 -6.97 2.28 -15.01
CA MET A 95 -7.15 3.43 -14.13
C MET A 95 -5.81 4.05 -13.76
N VAL A 96 -4.92 3.25 -13.16
CA VAL A 96 -3.67 3.76 -12.57
C VAL A 96 -2.56 2.73 -12.66
N SER A 97 -1.34 3.23 -12.81
CA SER A 97 -0.10 2.49 -12.65
C SER A 97 0.80 3.26 -11.71
N GLU A 98 1.22 2.62 -10.63
CA GLU A 98 2.00 3.24 -9.57
C GLU A 98 3.25 2.42 -9.28
N SER A 99 4.39 3.10 -9.25
CA SER A 99 5.69 2.50 -8.93
C SER A 99 5.93 2.48 -7.42
N ILE A 100 6.38 1.35 -6.91
CA ILE A 100 6.68 1.15 -5.49
C ILE A 100 8.19 1.19 -5.29
N SER A 101 8.64 2.06 -4.38
CA SER A 101 10.06 2.21 -4.08
C SER A 101 10.67 0.91 -3.53
N PRO A 102 11.92 0.55 -3.90
CA PRO A 102 12.54 -0.70 -3.47
C PRO A 102 12.79 -0.75 -1.96
N VAL A 103 12.69 0.38 -1.23
CA VAL A 103 12.78 0.41 0.23
C VAL A 103 11.68 -0.41 0.90
N PHE A 104 10.50 -0.51 0.26
CA PHE A 104 9.33 -1.21 0.82
C PHE A 104 9.28 -2.69 0.43
N THR A 105 9.73 -3.01 -0.78
CA THR A 105 9.61 -4.36 -1.33
C THR A 105 10.92 -5.15 -1.25
N GLY A 106 12.05 -4.47 -1.11
CA GLY A 106 13.36 -5.09 -1.00
C GLY A 106 13.77 -5.89 -2.24
N LYS A 107 14.76 -6.77 -2.07
CA LYS A 107 15.34 -7.60 -3.16
C LYS A 107 14.86 -9.05 -3.17
N GLN A 108 13.89 -9.40 -2.32
CA GLN A 108 13.51 -10.79 -2.07
C GLN A 108 12.45 -11.28 -3.07
N SER A 109 12.38 -12.60 -3.29
CA SER A 109 11.39 -13.23 -4.18
C SER A 109 9.97 -13.22 -3.60
N TYR A 110 9.85 -13.24 -2.27
CA TYR A 110 8.59 -13.31 -1.51
C TYR A 110 7.84 -11.98 -1.37
N ARG A 111 8.21 -10.95 -2.14
CA ARG A 111 7.45 -9.71 -2.28
C ARG A 111 5.97 -10.00 -2.52
N ARG A 112 5.07 -9.36 -1.77
CA ARG A 112 3.62 -9.53 -1.91
C ARG A 112 2.93 -8.18 -1.98
N LEU A 113 1.83 -8.17 -2.72
CA LEU A 113 0.86 -7.09 -2.72
C LEU A 113 -0.46 -7.66 -2.19
N GLU A 114 -1.06 -6.96 -1.24
CA GLU A 114 -2.44 -7.16 -0.83
C GLU A 114 -3.29 -6.02 -1.36
N ALA A 115 -4.54 -6.30 -1.70
CA ALA A 115 -5.51 -5.28 -2.07
C ALA A 115 -6.84 -5.51 -1.37
N ALA A 116 -7.52 -4.44 -0.97
CA ALA A 116 -8.86 -4.47 -0.42
C ALA A 116 -9.75 -3.39 -1.06
N SER A 117 -11.04 -3.71 -1.18
CA SER A 117 -12.06 -2.78 -1.65
C SER A 117 -12.66 -2.08 -0.44
N LEU A 118 -12.61 -0.76 -0.42
CA LEU A 118 -13.19 0.06 0.65
C LEU A 118 -14.43 0.75 0.11
N LYS A 119 -15.57 0.56 0.78
CA LYS A 119 -16.79 1.29 0.45
C LYS A 119 -17.01 2.42 1.44
N VAL A 120 -16.98 3.65 0.96
CA VAL A 120 -17.22 4.85 1.78
C VAL A 120 -18.40 5.60 1.20
N GLY A 121 -19.54 5.52 1.90
CA GLY A 121 -20.82 5.97 1.36
C GLY A 121 -21.19 5.20 0.08
N ASN A 122 -21.32 5.91 -1.03
CA ASN A 122 -21.61 5.33 -2.34
C ASN A 122 -20.36 5.06 -3.19
N ASP A 123 -19.20 5.53 -2.74
CA ASP A 123 -17.95 5.44 -3.49
C ASP A 123 -17.15 4.21 -3.08
N THR A 124 -16.42 3.68 -4.06
CA THR A 124 -15.53 2.53 -3.88
C THR A 124 -14.09 2.94 -4.12
N TYR A 125 -13.21 2.55 -3.21
CA TYR A 125 -11.77 2.81 -3.27
C TYR A 125 -11.01 1.50 -3.24
N VAL A 126 -9.78 1.51 -3.78
CA VAL A 126 -8.87 0.37 -3.70
C VAL A 126 -7.71 0.72 -2.77
N LEU A 127 -7.63 0.01 -1.64
CA LEU A 127 -6.50 0.02 -0.75
C LEU A 127 -5.48 -1.03 -1.22
N THR A 128 -4.23 -0.64 -1.39
CA THR A 128 -3.13 -1.56 -1.69
C THR A 128 -2.05 -1.46 -0.63
N VAL A 129 -1.48 -2.60 -0.28
CA VAL A 129 -0.39 -2.73 0.68
C VAL A 129 0.69 -3.62 0.09
N ALA A 130 1.93 -3.11 0.00
CA ALA A 130 3.08 -3.89 -0.43
C ALA A 130 4.10 -4.01 0.71
N ASN A 131 4.58 -5.23 0.92
CA ASN A 131 5.69 -5.50 1.83
C ASN A 131 6.66 -6.54 1.22
N GLY A 132 7.92 -6.46 1.65
CA GLY A 132 8.95 -7.42 1.26
C GLY A 132 8.91 -8.71 2.08
N PHE A 133 8.68 -8.58 3.40
CA PHE A 133 8.60 -9.64 4.42
C PHE A 133 8.44 -9.01 5.82
N LEU A 134 8.19 -9.80 6.86
CA LEU A 134 8.07 -9.43 8.29
C LEU A 134 8.87 -8.18 8.74
N HIS A 135 8.19 -7.26 9.41
CA HIS A 135 8.70 -6.01 10.03
C HIS A 135 9.42 -5.04 9.08
N ARG A 136 9.39 -5.26 7.76
CA ARG A 136 9.95 -4.31 6.79
C ARG A 136 9.09 -3.05 6.69
N PRO A 137 9.64 -1.95 6.13
CA PRO A 137 8.83 -0.82 5.75
C PRO A 137 7.71 -1.28 4.81
N MET A 138 6.52 -0.76 5.01
CA MET A 138 5.35 -1.10 4.24
C MET A 138 4.96 0.08 3.38
N TRP A 139 4.66 -0.17 2.13
CA TRP A 139 4.03 0.84 1.27
C TRP A 139 2.53 0.64 1.29
N LEU A 140 1.79 1.74 1.42
CA LEU A 140 0.34 1.76 1.38
C LEU A 140 -0.15 2.85 0.43
N ALA A 141 -1.17 2.55 -0.36
CA ALA A 141 -1.90 3.55 -1.12
C ALA A 141 -3.40 3.27 -1.17
N ILE A 142 -4.18 4.33 -1.27
CA ILE A 142 -5.63 4.27 -1.52
C ILE A 142 -5.89 5.03 -2.82
N PHE A 143 -6.57 4.40 -3.76
CA PHE A 143 -6.98 4.97 -5.03
C PHE A 143 -8.49 5.08 -5.11
N ALA A 144 -8.99 6.21 -5.61
CA ALA A 144 -10.39 6.37 -5.97
C ALA A 144 -10.74 5.54 -7.21
N ALA A 145 -12.03 5.40 -7.48
CA ALA A 145 -12.57 4.57 -8.55
C ALA A 145 -12.26 5.08 -9.98
N ASP A 146 -11.69 6.28 -10.10
CA ASP A 146 -11.18 6.90 -11.32
C ASP A 146 -9.65 6.70 -11.50
N GLY A 147 -8.96 6.17 -10.49
CA GLY A 147 -7.52 5.94 -10.47
C GLY A 147 -6.73 7.03 -9.74
N ASN A 148 -7.37 8.12 -9.34
CA ASN A 148 -6.68 9.20 -8.63
C ASN A 148 -6.25 8.70 -7.24
N PRO A 149 -4.99 8.96 -6.84
CA PRO A 149 -4.56 8.68 -5.49
C PRO A 149 -5.32 9.55 -4.50
N VAL A 150 -5.74 8.95 -3.40
CA VAL A 150 -6.42 9.63 -2.29
C VAL A 150 -5.47 9.74 -1.11
N TYR A 151 -4.70 8.67 -0.88
CA TYR A 151 -3.69 8.61 0.17
C TYR A 151 -2.52 7.73 -0.25
N ARG A 152 -1.29 8.07 0.12
CA ARG A 152 -0.13 7.18 0.02
C ARG A 152 0.80 7.42 1.18
N ILE A 153 1.41 6.36 1.69
CA ILE A 153 2.42 6.49 2.72
C ILE A 153 3.40 5.32 2.72
N GLY A 154 4.64 5.63 3.11
CA GLY A 154 5.56 4.64 3.62
C GLY A 154 5.43 4.52 5.14
N LEU A 155 5.15 3.32 5.64
CA LEU A 155 5.21 3.01 7.06
C LEU A 155 6.60 2.45 7.39
N PRO A 156 7.26 2.88 8.47
CA PRO A 156 8.56 2.36 8.85
C PRO A 156 8.47 0.91 9.32
N HIS A 157 9.63 0.31 9.60
CA HIS A 157 9.73 -1.03 10.17
C HIS A 157 8.87 -1.14 11.43
N GLY A 158 7.97 -2.12 11.45
CA GLY A 158 7.05 -2.28 12.57
C GLY A 158 5.93 -3.27 12.28
N HIS A 159 5.08 -3.44 13.30
CA HIS A 159 3.83 -4.17 13.19
C HIS A 159 2.69 -3.18 13.03
N TRP A 160 2.01 -3.26 11.89
CA TRP A 160 0.91 -2.37 11.55
C TRP A 160 -0.38 -3.16 11.43
N GLN A 161 -1.40 -2.74 12.17
CA GLN A 161 -2.78 -3.19 12.03
C GLN A 161 -3.55 -2.16 11.21
N LEU A 162 -4.31 -2.65 10.23
CA LEU A 162 -5.17 -1.83 9.38
C LEU A 162 -6.63 -2.20 9.59
N THR A 163 -7.42 -1.32 10.17
CA THR A 163 -8.85 -1.60 10.45
C THR A 163 -9.74 -0.88 9.46
N GLU A 164 -10.69 -1.61 8.88
CA GLU A 164 -11.75 -1.06 8.03
C GLU A 164 -12.84 -0.39 8.88
N HIS A 165 -13.36 0.73 8.40
CA HIS A 165 -14.49 1.44 8.97
C HIS A 165 -15.38 1.95 7.83
N ALA A 166 -16.63 2.33 8.13
CA ALA A 166 -17.60 2.79 7.12
C ALA A 166 -17.16 4.07 6.36
N ASP A 167 -16.26 4.84 6.94
CA ASP A 167 -15.79 6.16 6.50
C ASP A 167 -14.27 6.20 6.22
N GLY A 168 -13.59 5.05 6.17
CA GLY A 168 -12.16 4.97 5.80
C GLY A 168 -11.39 3.90 6.58
N ILE A 169 -10.11 4.10 6.88
CA ILE A 169 -9.29 3.11 7.63
C ILE A 169 -8.55 3.67 8.85
N SER A 170 -8.19 2.82 9.81
CA SER A 170 -7.23 3.15 10.86
C SER A 170 -5.94 2.39 10.62
N ILE A 171 -4.79 3.02 10.83
CA ILE A 171 -3.45 2.44 10.73
C ILE A 171 -2.79 2.60 12.09
N VAL A 172 -2.59 1.51 12.82
CA VAL A 172 -2.17 1.52 14.22
C VAL A 172 -1.00 0.57 14.43
N ASP A 173 -0.01 1.00 15.22
CA ASP A 173 1.11 0.15 15.61
C ASP A 173 0.79 -0.71 16.84
N THR A 174 1.72 -1.58 17.22
CA THR A 174 1.56 -2.44 18.42
C THR A 174 1.53 -1.70 19.74
N SER A 175 1.94 -0.43 19.79
CA SER A 175 1.77 0.42 20.99
C SER A 175 0.33 0.92 21.13
N GLY A 176 -0.53 0.67 20.14
CA GLY A 176 -1.87 1.21 20.04
C GLY A 176 -1.90 2.65 19.53
N SER A 177 -0.77 3.20 19.08
CA SER A 177 -0.67 4.56 18.54
C SER A 177 -0.77 4.53 17.02
N GLY A 178 -1.46 5.50 16.44
CA GLY A 178 -1.63 5.50 14.99
C GLY A 178 -2.42 6.68 14.45
N ARG A 179 -2.96 6.47 13.26
CA ARG A 179 -3.76 7.46 12.54
C ARG A 179 -5.07 6.87 12.04
N ARG A 180 -6.12 7.67 12.08
CA ARG A 180 -7.40 7.45 11.42
C ARG A 180 -7.41 8.26 10.14
N LEU A 181 -7.66 7.60 9.02
CA LEU A 181 -7.90 8.20 7.72
C LEU A 181 -9.41 8.23 7.49
N LEU A 182 -10.01 9.42 7.55
CA LEU A 182 -11.40 9.62 7.14
C LEU A 182 -11.41 10.07 5.69
N ILE A 183 -12.12 9.32 4.84
CA ILE A 183 -12.24 9.62 3.42
C ILE A 183 -13.59 10.31 3.20
N ARG A 184 -13.56 11.48 2.58
CA ARG A 184 -14.73 12.26 2.21
C ARG A 184 -14.93 12.15 0.70
N PRO A 185 -16.00 11.48 0.24
CA PRO A 185 -16.42 11.45 -1.16
C PRO A 185 -16.41 12.84 -1.80
N GLU A 186 -15.98 12.93 -3.07
CA GLU A 186 -16.21 14.13 -3.86
C GLU A 186 -17.69 14.20 -4.23
N HIS A 187 -18.31 15.35 -3.97
CA HIS A 187 -19.73 15.60 -4.23
C HIS A 187 -20.06 15.64 -5.72
#